data_AF-A0A922D0J5-F1
#
_entry.id   AF-A0A922D0J5-F1
#
_cell.length_a   1.000
_cell.length_b   1.000
_cell.length_c   1.000
_cell.angle_alpha   90.00
_cell.angle_beta   90.00
_cell.angle_gamma   90.00
#
_symmetry.space_group_name_H-M   'P 1'
#
loop_
_entity.id
_entity.type
_entity.pdbx_description
1 polymer ?
#
loop_
_entity_poly.entity_id
_entity_poly.type
_entity_poly.pdbx_seq_one_letter_code
_entity_poly.pdbx_strand_id
1 'polypeptide(L)'
;MSGSHESLRKLYECSHKNLDLLVDTSKEVGVHARLTGAGWGGCVVALCPMEKVDMYVETLVNEFYVKHCNVDKVTARSHVFATTPCHGAVIYTH
;
A
#
# COMPACT_ATOMS: atom_id res chain seq x y z
N MET A 1 -14.73 2.03 -3.95
CA MET A 1 -13.55 1.48 -3.22
C MET A 1 -13.61 1.75 -1.72
N SER A 2 -13.93 2.97 -1.28
CA SER A 2 -14.07 3.33 0.14
C SER A 2 -15.09 2.46 0.91
N GLY A 3 -16.20 2.09 0.27
CA GLY A 3 -17.23 1.22 0.88
C GLY A 3 -16.79 -0.23 1.15
N SER A 4 -15.87 -0.79 0.36
CA SER A 4 -15.35 -2.15 0.58
C SER A 4 -14.31 -2.21 1.72
N HIS A 5 -13.73 -1.07 2.09
CA HIS A 5 -12.75 -0.99 3.15
C HIS A 5 -13.42 -0.82 4.52
N GLU A 6 -14.50 -0.04 4.57
CA GLU A 6 -15.37 0.10 5.75
C GLU A 6 -15.96 -1.25 6.19
N SER A 7 -16.34 -2.13 5.24
CA SER A 7 -16.90 -3.45 5.57
C SER A 7 -15.86 -4.42 6.13
N LEU A 8 -14.62 -4.44 5.59
CA LEU A 8 -13.54 -5.30 6.09
C LEU A 8 -13.06 -4.88 7.49
N ARG A 9 -13.08 -3.57 7.78
CA ARG A 9 -12.72 -3.02 9.10
C ARG A 9 -13.78 -3.32 10.17
N LYS A 10 -15.07 -3.31 9.82
CA LYS A 10 -16.16 -3.51 10.79
C LYS A 10 -16.68 -4.95 10.93
N LEU A 11 -16.52 -5.81 9.93
CA LEU A 11 -17.14 -7.16 9.94
C LEU A 11 -16.15 -8.33 10.12
N TYR A 12 -14.83 -8.13 9.96
CA TYR A 12 -13.87 -9.25 9.90
C TYR A 12 -12.72 -9.21 10.91
N GLU A 13 -12.57 -8.14 11.70
CA GLU A 13 -11.50 -8.00 12.72
C GLU A 13 -10.08 -8.34 12.20
N CYS A 14 -9.84 -8.20 10.90
CA CYS A 14 -8.57 -8.53 10.25
C CYS A 14 -7.65 -7.31 10.03
N SER A 15 -7.97 -6.15 10.62
CA SER A 15 -7.11 -4.96 10.50
C SER A 15 -6.08 -4.92 11.63
N HIS A 16 -4.81 -4.90 11.24
CA HIS A 16 -3.72 -4.58 12.16
C HIS A 16 -3.57 -3.05 12.16
N LYS A 17 -3.34 -2.43 13.33
CA LYS A 17 -3.16 -0.96 13.46
C LYS A 17 -2.22 -0.33 12.43
N ASN A 18 -1.18 -1.06 12.03
CA ASN A 18 -0.21 -0.63 11.03
C ASN A 18 -0.82 -0.51 9.62
N LEU A 19 -1.76 -1.39 9.27
CA LEU A 19 -2.44 -1.35 7.98
C LEU A 19 -3.49 -0.23 7.92
N ASP A 20 -4.19 0.03 9.03
CA ASP A 20 -5.12 1.15 9.13
C ASP A 20 -4.36 2.47 8.97
N LEU A 21 -3.19 2.59 9.60
CA LEU A 21 -2.32 3.76 9.46
C LEU A 21 -1.85 3.98 8.01
N LEU A 22 -1.40 2.93 7.31
CA LEU A 22 -1.02 3.03 5.90
C LEU A 22 -2.16 3.56 5.03
N VAL A 23 -3.39 3.11 5.28
CA VAL A 23 -4.56 3.55 4.53
C VAL A 23 -4.89 5.00 4.86
N ASP A 24 -4.80 5.41 6.12
CA ASP A 24 -5.09 6.79 6.53
C ASP A 24 -4.04 7.77 6.00
N THR A 25 -2.74 7.43 6.07
CA THR A 25 -1.66 8.19 5.41
C THR A 25 -1.90 8.30 3.90
N SER A 26 -2.45 7.26 3.27
CA SER A 26 -2.80 7.31 1.85
C SER A 26 -3.94 8.28 1.55
N LYS A 27 -4.98 8.31 2.39
CA LYS A 27 -6.09 9.26 2.25
C LYS A 27 -5.63 10.70 2.40
N GLU A 28 -4.70 10.99 3.30
CA GLU A 28 -4.13 12.34 3.47
C GLU A 28 -3.46 12.86 2.19
N VAL A 29 -2.86 11.96 1.40
CA VAL A 29 -2.24 12.27 0.10
C VAL A 29 -3.26 12.27 -1.06
N GLY A 30 -4.54 11.95 -0.77
CA GLY A 30 -5.61 11.82 -1.76
C GLY A 30 -5.53 10.53 -2.58
N VAL A 31 -4.89 9.50 -2.04
CA VAL A 31 -4.67 8.19 -2.67
C VAL A 31 -5.59 7.16 -2.00
N HIS A 32 -6.26 6.33 -2.81
CA HIS A 32 -7.15 5.29 -2.29
C HIS A 32 -6.40 3.97 -2.15
N ALA A 33 -6.25 3.50 -0.91
CA ALA A 33 -5.56 2.26 -0.59
C ALA A 33 -6.51 1.18 -0.03
N ARG A 34 -6.23 -0.08 -0.32
CA ARG A 34 -6.91 -1.24 0.26
C ARG A 34 -5.88 -2.33 0.60
N LEU A 35 -6.15 -3.04 1.68
CA LEU A 35 -5.51 -4.30 2.03
C LEU A 35 -5.66 -5.31 0.88
N THR A 36 -4.60 -6.04 0.57
CA THR A 36 -4.63 -7.14 -0.39
C THR A 36 -4.00 -8.40 0.22
N GLY A 37 -4.57 -9.57 -0.07
CA GLY A 37 -4.16 -10.84 0.52
C GLY A 37 -5.13 -11.33 1.62
N ALA A 38 -4.67 -12.30 2.41
CA ALA A 38 -5.51 -13.02 3.38
C ALA A 38 -5.86 -12.24 4.67
N GLY A 39 -5.24 -11.08 4.90
CA GLY A 39 -5.38 -10.33 6.16
C GLY A 39 -4.30 -10.67 7.20
N TRP A 40 -4.31 -9.97 8.35
CA TRP A 40 -3.33 -10.08 9.47
C TRP A 40 -1.86 -9.71 9.16
N GLY A 41 -1.63 -8.96 8.08
CA GLY A 41 -0.31 -8.61 7.57
C GLY A 41 -0.31 -8.68 6.04
N GLY A 42 0.83 -8.36 5.41
CA GLY A 42 0.99 -8.45 3.96
C GLY A 42 1.07 -7.10 3.25
N CYS A 43 0.42 -6.99 2.10
CA CYS A 43 0.61 -5.87 1.19
C CYS A 43 -0.64 -4.97 1.10
N VAL A 44 -0.40 -3.66 0.98
CA VAL A 44 -1.42 -2.66 0.67
C VAL A 44 -1.26 -2.26 -0.79
N VAL A 45 -2.37 -2.21 -1.54
CA VAL A 45 -2.40 -1.68 -2.90
C VAL A 45 -3.07 -0.32 -2.87
N ALA A 46 -2.39 0.66 -3.44
CA ALA A 46 -2.82 2.04 -3.50
C ALA A 46 -2.96 2.50 -4.94
N LEU A 47 -4.11 3.07 -5.27
CA LEU A 47 -4.39 3.63 -6.59
C LEU A 47 -4.07 5.13 -6.57
N CYS A 48 -2.99 5.50 -7.25
CA CYS A 48 -2.42 6.84 -7.27
C CYS A 48 -2.24 7.33 -8.72
N PRO A 49 -2.47 8.61 -9.03
CA PRO A 49 -2.05 9.22 -10.29
C PRO A 49 -0.53 9.13 -10.50
N MET A 50 -0.07 8.97 -11.74
CA MET A 50 1.37 8.79 -12.03
C MET A 50 2.21 9.96 -11.52
N GLU A 51 1.69 11.18 -11.57
CA GLU A 51 2.39 12.39 -11.15
C GLU A 51 2.61 12.46 -9.63
N LYS A 52 1.86 11.67 -8.87
CA LYS A 52 1.91 11.64 -7.41
C LYS A 52 2.67 10.43 -6.86
N VAL A 53 3.13 9.50 -7.71
CA VAL A 53 3.77 8.25 -7.27
C VAL A 53 5.01 8.52 -6.42
N ASP A 54 5.95 9.34 -6.91
CA ASP A 54 7.21 9.59 -6.20
C ASP A 54 6.98 10.26 -4.84
N MET A 55 6.13 11.28 -4.80
CA MET A 55 5.73 11.95 -3.56
C MET A 55 5.09 10.96 -2.59
N TYR A 56 4.18 10.11 -3.08
CA TYR A 56 3.48 9.14 -2.26
C TYR A 56 4.41 8.07 -1.69
N VAL A 57 5.36 7.55 -2.49
CA VAL A 57 6.39 6.61 -2.03
C VAL A 57 7.24 7.22 -0.93
N GLU A 58 7.69 8.47 -1.10
CA GLU A 58 8.45 9.18 -0.08
C GLU A 58 7.63 9.41 1.20
N THR A 59 6.35 9.76 1.09
CA THR A 59 5.47 9.90 2.26
C THR A 59 5.36 8.57 3.02
N LEU A 60 5.16 7.44 2.33
CA LEU A 60 5.08 6.13 2.97
C LEU A 60 6.40 5.75 3.65
N VAL A 61 7.54 5.96 2.98
CA VAL A 61 8.85 5.66 3.55
C VAL A 61 9.11 6.47 4.82
N ASN A 62 8.84 7.78 4.80
CA ASN A 62 9.15 8.65 5.92
C ASN A 62 8.13 8.53 7.08
N GLU A 63 6.82 8.60 6.80
CA GLU A 63 5.78 8.65 7.84
C GLU A 63 5.45 7.28 8.42
N PHE A 64 5.51 6.21 7.63
CA PHE A 64 5.18 4.86 8.09
C PHE A 64 6.44 4.06 8.46
N TYR A 65 7.32 3.78 7.50
CA TYR A 65 8.44 2.86 7.73
C TYR A 65 9.53 3.42 8.66
N VAL A 66 9.97 4.65 8.44
CA VAL A 66 11.02 5.28 9.25
C VAL A 66 10.45 5.70 10.61
N LYS A 67 9.41 6.52 10.62
CA LYS A 67 8.87 7.11 11.86
C LYS A 67 8.14 6.10 12.74
N HIS A 68 7.39 5.18 12.15
CA HIS A 68 6.51 4.29 12.92
C HIS A 68 7.08 2.88 13.11
N CYS A 69 7.89 2.38 12.18
CA CYS A 69 8.53 1.06 12.28
C CYS A 69 10.03 1.13 12.61
N ASN A 70 10.64 2.31 12.65
CA ASN A 70 12.07 2.53 12.91
C ASN A 70 12.98 1.72 11.96
N VAL A 71 12.56 1.58 10.70
CA VAL A 71 13.29 0.90 9.63
C VAL A 71 14.15 1.92 8.89
N ASP A 72 15.34 1.51 8.45
CA ASP A 72 16.20 2.36 7.64
C ASP A 72 15.58 2.65 6.26
N LYS A 73 15.92 3.79 5.66
CA LYS A 73 15.32 4.22 4.38
C LYS A 73 15.60 3.25 3.22
N VAL A 74 16.72 2.52 3.26
CA VAL A 74 17.11 1.61 2.17
C VAL A 74 16.21 0.39 2.19
N THR A 75 16.06 -0.22 3.37
CA THR A 75 15.12 -1.32 3.61
C THR A 75 13.68 -0.86 3.42
N ALA A 76 13.30 0.35 3.85
CA ALA A 76 11.95 0.86 3.63
C ALA A 76 11.59 0.96 2.13
N ARG A 77 12.51 1.44 1.29
CA ARG A 77 12.31 1.50 -0.17
C ARG A 77 12.20 0.12 -0.82
N SER A 78 12.80 -0.93 -0.26
CA SER A 78 12.63 -2.27 -0.82
C SER A 78 11.22 -2.84 -0.59
N HIS A 79 10.45 -2.27 0.34
CA HIS A 79 9.08 -2.71 0.65
C HIS A 79 8.00 -1.96 -0.15
N VAL A 80 8.36 -0.88 -0.86
CA VAL A 80 7.41 -0.04 -1.61
C VAL A 80 7.83 -0.01 -3.07
N PHE A 81 6.94 -0.47 -3.96
CA PHE A 81 7.16 -0.44 -5.40
C PHE A 81 5.90 -0.01 -6.14
N ALA A 82 6.07 0.80 -7.18
CA ALA A 82 5.00 1.14 -8.10
C ALA A 82 4.90 0.06 -9.19
N THR A 83 3.67 -0.29 -9.56
CA THR A 83 3.41 -1.23 -10.65
C THR A 83 2.26 -0.73 -11.50
N THR A 84 2.31 -1.06 -12.79
CA THR A 84 1.23 -0.82 -13.75
C THR A 84 0.64 -2.15 -14.19
N PRO A 85 -0.61 -2.19 -14.68
CA PRO A 85 -1.19 -3.41 -15.23
C PRO A 85 -0.27 -4.00 -16.31
N CYS A 86 0.19 -5.23 -16.10
CA CYS A 86 1.06 -5.94 -17.02
C CYS A 86 0.32 -7.07 -17.72
N HIS A 87 0.91 -7.54 -18.83
CA HIS A 87 0.40 -8.68 -19.58
C HIS A 87 0.37 -9.95 -18.72
N GLY A 88 -0.59 -10.83 -19.00
CA GLY A 88 -0.70 -12.14 -18.37
C GLY A 88 0.40 -13.11 -18.82
N ALA A 89 0.21 -14.40 -18.57
CA ALA A 89 1.16 -15.44 -18.97
C ALA A 89 1.38 -15.42 -20.50
N VAL A 90 2.64 -15.37 -20.92
CA VAL A 90 3.04 -15.40 -22.33
C VAL A 90 4.15 -16.43 -22.53
N ILE A 91 4.12 -17.16 -23.64
CA ILE A 91 5.16 -18.11 -24.02
C ILE A 91 6.15 -17.40 -24.94
N TYR A 92 7.41 -17.33 -24.54
CA TYR A 92 8.49 -16.86 -25.40
C TYR A 92 9.05 -18.06 -26.18
N THR A 93 8.93 -18.01 -27.50
CA THR A 93 9.59 -18.97 -28.40
C THR A 93 10.71 -18.24 -29.14
N HIS A 94 11.90 -18.84 -29.15
CA HIS A 94 13.11 -18.34 -29.80
C HIS A 94 13.16 -18.75 -31.28
#